data_AF-A0A6B3HMU8-F1
#
_entry.id   AF-A0A6B3HMU8-F1
#
_cell.length_a   1.000
_cell.length_b   1.000
_cell.length_c   1.000
_cell.angle_alpha   90.00
_cell.angle_beta   90.00
_cell.angle_gamma   90.00
#
_symmetry.space_group_name_H-M   'P 1'
#
loop_
_entity.id
_entity.type
_entity.pdbx_description
1 polymer ?
#
loop_
_entity_poly.entity_id
_entity_poly.type
_entity_poly.pdbx_seq_one_letter_code
_entity_poly.pdbx_strand_id
1 'polypeptide(L)' 'DTKYVFLRATAPPADHLHQLLAYCTALGLSHGHLVYAATAPGAASTDHVIRRSPVTITAHALNLGEPPA' A
#
# COMPACT_ATOMS: atom_id res chain seq x y z
N ASP A 1 -1.96 -4.63 5.08
CA ASP A 1 -3.40 -4.53 4.76
C ASP A 1 -3.57 -4.75 3.26
N THR A 2 -4.50 -5.61 2.86
CA THR A 2 -4.69 -6.00 1.46
C THR A 2 -6.05 -5.53 0.97
N LYS A 3 -6.08 -4.87 -0.20
CA LYS A 3 -7.30 -4.24 -0.73
C LYS A 3 -7.53 -4.68 -2.17
N TYR A 4 -8.72 -5.21 -2.45
CA TYR A 4 -9.16 -5.48 -3.81
C TYR A 4 -9.80 -4.22 -4.40
N VAL A 5 -8.97 -3.34 -4.95
CA VAL A 5 -9.39 -2.06 -5.51
C VAL A 5 -8.61 -1.80 -6.79
N PHE A 6 -9.32 -1.47 -7.88
CA PHE A 6 -8.69 -0.94 -9.09
C PHE A 6 -8.14 0.46 -8.79
N LEU A 7 -6.83 0.57 -8.58
CA LEU A 7 -6.20 1.89 -8.52
C LEU A 7 -6.18 2.52 -9.90
N ARG A 8 -6.94 3.61 -10.05
CA ARG A 8 -6.86 4.52 -11.19
C ARG A 8 -5.77 5.58 -11.02
N ALA A 9 -5.24 5.77 -9.82
CA ALA A 9 -4.22 6.75 -9.49
C ALA A 9 -2.93 6.06 -9.04
N THR A 10 -1.79 6.72 -9.24
CA THR A 10 -0.47 6.19 -8.87
C THR A 10 -0.23 6.21 -7.35
N ALA A 11 -1.01 6.98 -6.60
CA ALA A 11 -0.89 7.10 -5.15
C ALA A 11 -2.10 6.46 -4.43
N PRO A 12 -1.86 5.79 -3.28
CA PRO A 12 -2.92 5.25 -2.44
C PRO A 12 -3.83 6.36 -1.90
N PRO A 13 -5.15 6.13 -1.81
CA PRO A 13 -6.07 7.05 -1.16
C PRO A 13 -5.66 7.34 0.29
N ALA A 14 -5.87 8.59 0.74
CA ALA A 14 -5.50 9.02 2.08
C ALA A 14 -6.14 8.15 3.17
N ASP A 15 -7.37 7.69 2.99
CA ASP A 15 -8.07 6.85 3.98
C ASP A 15 -7.35 5.51 4.23
N HIS A 16 -6.78 4.90 3.19
CA HIS A 16 -6.03 3.66 3.33
C HIS A 16 -4.73 3.87 4.11
N LEU A 17 -4.06 5.01 3.88
CA LEU A 17 -2.87 5.39 4.64
C LEU A 17 -3.20 5.63 6.12
N HIS A 18 -4.30 6.33 6.42
CA HIS A 18 -4.73 6.58 7.80
C HIS A 18 -5.12 5.28 8.51
N GLN A 19 -5.85 4.39 7.85
CA GLN A 19 -6.23 3.09 8.41
C GLN A 19 -4.99 2.25 8.77
N LEU A 20 -4.02 2.16 7.85
CA LEU A 20 -2.80 1.39 8.08
C LEU A 20 -1.90 2.06 9.13
N LEU A 21 -1.80 3.39 9.14
CA LEU A 21 -1.09 4.12 10.18
C LEU A 21 -1.69 3.82 11.56
N ALA A 22 -3.01 3.83 11.71
CA ALA A 22 -3.67 3.50 12.96
C ALA A 22 -3.30 2.09 13.43
N TYR A 23 -3.30 1.11 12.53
CA TYR A 23 -2.85 -0.25 12.85
C TYR A 23 -1.38 -0.31 13.25
N CYS A 24 -0.49 0.34 12.50
CA CYS A 24 0.93 0.39 12.83
C CYS A 24 1.17 1.03 14.20
N THR A 25 0.45 2.11 14.53
CA THR A 25 0.56 2.75 15.85
C THR A 25 0.01 1.88 16.98
N ALA A 26 -1.10 1.17 16.76
CA ALA A 26 -1.71 0.30 17.76
C ALA A 26 -0.86 -0.96 18.04
N LEU A 27 -0.17 -1.46 17.01
CA LEU A 27 0.65 -2.68 17.08
C LEU A 27 2.14 -2.39 17.31
N GLY A 28 2.55 -1.12 17.39
CA GLY A 28 3.96 -0.72 17.56
C GLY A 28 4.85 -1.06 16.35
N LEU A 29 4.27 -1.12 15.15
CA LEU A 29 4.99 -1.45 13.92
C LEU A 29 5.57 -0.19 13.27
N SER A 30 6.81 -0.28 12.81
CA SER A 30 7.50 0.80 12.07
C SER A 30 7.25 0.75 10.55
N HIS A 31 6.67 -0.33 10.04
CA HIS A 31 6.43 -0.51 8.61
C HIS A 31 5.04 -1.13 8.37
N GLY A 32 4.28 -0.54 7.44
CA GLY A 32 3.05 -1.10 6.92
C GLY A 32 3.13 -1.36 5.42
N HIS A 33 2.45 -2.40 4.96
CA HIS A 33 2.33 -2.72 3.53
C HIS A 33 0.87 -2.63 3.07
N LEU A 34 0.64 -1.90 1.99
CA LEU A 34 -0.60 -1.91 1.23
C LEU A 34 -0.38 -2.74 -0.03
N VAL A 35 -1.31 -3.62 -0.36
CA VAL A 35 -1.24 -4.40 -1.62
C VAL A 35 -2.54 -4.20 -2.37
N TYR A 36 -2.42 -3.86 -3.65
CA TYR A 36 -3.51 -3.57 -4.55
C TYR A 36 -3.50 -4.50 -5.76
N ALA A 37 -4.67 -5.00 -6.11
CA ALA A 37 -4.87 -5.69 -7.38
C ALA A 37 -4.91 -4.67 -8.52
N ALA A 38 -3.81 -4.55 -9.27
CA ALA A 38 -3.73 -3.76 -10.48
C ALA A 38 -3.80 -4.68 -11.71
N THR A 39 -4.24 -4.15 -12.84
CA THR A 39 -4.24 -4.88 -14.14
C THR A 39 -3.32 -4.21 -15.17
N ALA A 40 -2.65 -3.11 -14.77
CA ALA A 40 -1.68 -2.42 -15.61
C ALA A 40 -0.28 -3.04 -15.38
N PRO A 41 0.41 -3.50 -16.44
CA PRO A 41 1.79 -3.95 -16.36
C PRO A 41 2.70 -2.83 -15.86
N GLY A 42 3.66 -3.16 -14.99
CA GLY A 42 4.71 -2.22 -14.56
C GLY A 42 4.34 -1.29 -13.39
N ALA A 43 3.29 -1.59 -12.63
CA ALA A 43 2.95 -0.83 -11.44
C ALA A 43 3.97 -1.10 -10.31
N ALA A 44 4.97 -0.23 -10.22
CA ALA A 44 6.05 -0.35 -9.23
C ALA A 44 5.55 -0.09 -7.81
N SER A 45 6.19 -0.76 -6.85
CA SER A 45 5.98 -0.47 -5.43
C SER A 45 6.40 0.97 -5.12
N THR A 46 5.57 1.69 -4.39
CA THR A 46 5.81 3.09 -4.03
C THR A 46 5.87 3.26 -2.52
N ASP A 47 6.95 3.86 -2.04
CA ASP A 47 7.14 4.16 -0.62
C ASP A 47 6.52 5.51 -0.25
N HIS A 48 5.79 5.52 0.85
CA HIS A 48 5.17 6.68 1.45
C HIS A 48 5.68 6.87 2.87
N VAL A 49 6.51 7.89 3.06
CA VAL A 49 7.01 8.30 4.38
C VAL A 49 5.98 9.19 5.05
N ILE A 50 5.44 8.73 6.19
CA ILE A 50 4.48 9.51 6.96
C ILE A 50 5.22 10.60 7.74
N ARG A 51 4.86 11.87 7.53
CA ARG A 51 5.49 12.97 8.26
C ARG A 51 5.16 12.89 9.76
N ARG A 52 6.15 13.21 10.59
CA ARG A 52 6.04 13.20 12.07
C ARG A 52 5.69 11.82 12.65
N SER A 53 5.95 10.75 11.91
CA SER A 53 5.79 9.38 12.35
C SER A 53 7.02 8.58 11.92
N PRO A 54 7.50 7.62 12.73
CA PRO A 54 8.53 6.67 12.30
C PRO A 54 7.99 5.61 11.34
N VAL A 55 6.68 5.62 11.04
CA VAL A 55 6.03 4.61 10.20
C VAL A 55 6.24 4.90 8.71
N THR A 56 6.82 3.94 8.01
CA THR A 56 6.87 3.90 6.54
C THR A 56 5.73 3.03 6.02
N ILE A 57 5.05 3.47 4.97
CA ILE A 57 4.03 2.66 4.29
C ILE A 57 4.47 2.39 2.86
N THR A 58 4.60 1.13 2.48
CA THR A 58 4.92 0.73 1.10
C THR A 58 3.66 0.21 0.42
N ALA A 59 3.31 0.82 -0.71
CA ALA A 59 2.17 0.42 -1.53
C ALA A 59 2.64 -0.42 -2.72
N HIS A 60 2.23 -1.68 -2.76
CA HIS A 60 2.49 -2.62 -3.85
C HIS A 60 1.27 -2.69 -4.77
N ALA A 61 1.53 -2.67 -6.07
CA ALA A 61 0.54 -2.97 -7.08
C ALA A 61 0.88 -4.32 -7.71
N LEU A 62 0.00 -5.31 -7.55
CA LEU A 62 0.17 -6.67 -8.03
C LEU A 62 -0.66 -6.87 -9.28
N ASN A 63 -0.03 -7.29 -10.38
CA ASN A 63 -0.71 -7.68 -11.60
C ASN A 63 -1.30 -9.09 -11.48
N LEU A 64 -2.62 -9.19 -11.38
CA LEU A 64 -3.31 -10.49 -11.27
C LEU A 64 -3.46 -11.23 -12.61
N GLY A 65 -3.08 -10.59 -13.73
CA GLY A 65 -3.08 -11.21 -15.05
C GLY A 65 -1.81 -12.04 -15.33
N GLU A 66 -0.79 -11.92 -14.49
CA GLU A 66 0.43 -12.72 -14.59
C GLU A 66 0.26 -14.06 -13.84
N PRO A 67 0.85 -15.15 -14.36
CA PRO A 67 0.79 -16.45 -13.69
C PRO A 67 1.49 -16.37 -12.32
N PRO A 68 0.97 -17.06 -11.29
CA PRO A 68 1.63 -17.14 -10.00
C PRO A 68 2.98 -17.85 -10.17
N ALA A 69 4.06 -17.19 -9.72
CA ALA A 69 5.41 -17.76 -9.68
C ALA A 69 5.59 -18.72 -8.51
#